data_AF-A0A2X2WPK3-F1
#
_entry.id   AF-A0A2X2WPK3-F1
#
_cell.length_a   1.000
_cell.length_b   1.000
_cell.length_c   1.000
_cell.angle_alpha   90.00
_cell.angle_beta   90.00
_cell.angle_gamma   90.00
#
_symmetry.space_group_name_H-M   'P 1'
#
loop_
_entity.id
_entity.type
_entity.pdbx_description
1 polymer ?
#
loop_
_entity_poly.entity_id
_entity_poly.type
_entity_poly.pdbx_seq_one_letter_code
_entity_poly.pdbx_strand_id
1 'polypeptide(L)'
;MQIRFTALGQALDAEVGYSRARVMNGGFDADRVTGISGHLLSPDVCIVAGASGAAALMAGVRQSRFVVAINHDAQRAGFCAGGCRDCR
;
A
#
# COMPACT_ATOMS: atom_id res chain seq x y z
N MET A 1 7.37 -10.23 -13.22
CA MET A 1 7.77 -10.53 -11.82
C MET A 1 6.52 -10.56 -10.95
N GLN A 2 6.01 -11.74 -10.57
CA GLN A 2 4.85 -11.85 -9.67
C GLN A 2 5.35 -12.06 -8.24
N ILE A 3 5.55 -10.98 -7.49
CA ILE A 3 5.82 -11.07 -6.06
C ILE A 3 4.54 -11.57 -5.38
N ARG A 4 4.60 -12.71 -4.68
CA ARG A 4 3.48 -13.25 -3.89
C ARG A 4 3.44 -12.55 -2.53
N PHE A 5 2.77 -11.40 -2.46
CA PHE A 5 2.61 -10.65 -1.21
C PHE A 5 1.91 -11.45 -0.10
N THR A 6 1.13 -12.47 -0.44
CA THR A 6 0.49 -13.37 0.52
C THR A 6 1.50 -14.11 1.40
N ALA A 7 2.61 -14.61 0.84
CA ALA A 7 3.64 -15.30 1.60
C ALA A 7 4.38 -14.34 2.54
N LEU A 8 4.60 -13.10 2.10
CA LEU A 8 5.18 -12.05 2.96
C LEU A 8 4.24 -11.67 4.10
N GLY A 9 2.94 -11.51 3.80
CA GLY A 9 1.91 -11.24 4.81
C GLY A 9 1.87 -12.33 5.87
N GLN A 10 1.90 -13.60 5.47
CA GLN A 10 1.95 -14.74 6.40
C GLN A 10 3.20 -14.72 7.29
N ALA A 11 4.37 -14.40 6.72
CA ALA A 11 5.62 -14.36 7.48
C ALA A 11 5.68 -13.21 8.49
N LEU A 12 4.97 -12.11 8.21
CA LEU A 12 4.93 -10.91 9.04
C LEU A 12 3.67 -10.83 9.92
N ASP A 13 2.80 -11.83 9.87
CA ASP A 13 1.45 -11.80 10.45
C ASP A 13 0.67 -10.51 10.07
N ALA A 14 0.77 -10.13 8.80
CA ALA A 14 0.24 -8.89 8.25
C ALA A 14 -0.87 -9.14 7.24
N GLU A 15 -1.87 -8.25 7.23
CA GLU A 15 -2.93 -8.26 6.24
C GLU A 15 -2.43 -7.72 4.89
N VAL A 16 -2.89 -8.36 3.80
CA VAL A 16 -2.52 -7.99 2.43
C VAL A 16 -3.74 -7.42 1.69
N GLY A 17 -3.61 -6.14 1.32
CA GLY A 17 -4.55 -5.41 0.48
C GLY A 17 -3.96 -4.98 -0.86
N TYR A 18 -4.81 -4.52 -1.77
CA TYR A 18 -4.43 -4.13 -3.12
C TYR A 18 -5.04 -2.79 -3.51
N SER A 19 -4.37 -2.06 -4.40
CA SER A 19 -4.98 -0.87 -5.00
C SER A 19 -6.10 -1.25 -5.95
N ARG A 20 -7.08 -0.36 -6.13
CA ARG A 20 -8.18 -0.55 -7.10
C ARG A 20 -7.66 -0.88 -8.50
N ALA A 21 -6.62 -0.18 -8.96
CA ALA A 21 -6.00 -0.44 -10.25
C ALA A 21 -5.46 -1.88 -10.36
N ARG A 22 -4.90 -2.42 -9.27
CA ARG A 22 -4.36 -3.78 -9.28
C ARG A 22 -5.44 -4.85 -9.36
N VAL A 23 -6.55 -4.67 -8.65
CA VAL A 23 -7.73 -5.55 -8.69
C VAL A 23 -8.41 -5.49 -10.06
N MET A 24 -8.59 -4.28 -10.62
CA MET A 24 -9.22 -4.10 -11.92
C MET A 24 -8.42 -4.74 -13.07
N ASN A 25 -7.09 -4.85 -12.91
CA ASN A 25 -6.22 -5.57 -13.84
C ASN A 25 -6.27 -7.10 -13.69
N GLY A 26 -7.16 -7.62 -12.83
CA GLY A 26 -7.40 -9.04 -12.63
C GLY A 26 -6.42 -9.74 -11.68
N GLY A 27 -6.85 -10.93 -11.24
CA GLY A 27 -6.07 -11.84 -10.40
C GLY A 27 -6.14 -11.58 -8.88
N PHE A 28 -6.98 -10.65 -8.44
CA PHE A 28 -7.17 -10.31 -7.03
C PHE A 28 -8.63 -10.01 -6.72
N ASP A 29 -9.03 -10.29 -5.49
CA ASP A 29 -10.38 -10.06 -4.99
C ASP A 29 -10.67 -8.57 -4.81
N ALA A 30 -11.87 -8.14 -5.21
CA ALA A 30 -12.34 -6.77 -5.05
C ALA A 30 -12.55 -6.39 -3.58
N ASP A 31 -12.83 -7.37 -2.73
CA ASP A 31 -12.97 -7.14 -1.30
C ASP A 31 -11.62 -6.77 -0.65
N ARG A 32 -10.50 -7.04 -1.30
CA ARG A 32 -9.16 -6.67 -0.78
C ARG A 32 -8.70 -5.28 -1.22
N VAL A 33 -9.58 -4.45 -1.79
CA VAL A 33 -9.22 -3.08 -2.15
C VAL A 33 -8.96 -2.24 -0.90
N THR A 34 -7.80 -1.59 -0.85
CA THR A 34 -7.43 -0.61 0.18
C THR A 34 -7.43 0.79 -0.41
N GLY A 35 -8.03 1.75 0.29
CA GLY A 35 -8.19 3.13 -0.17
C GLY A 35 -9.60 3.66 0.01
N ILE A 36 -9.87 4.87 -0.46
CA ILE A 36 -11.18 5.55 -0.33
C ILE A 36 -12.36 4.77 -0.94
N SER A 37 -12.09 3.86 -1.89
CA SER A 37 -13.10 2.99 -2.51
C SER A 37 -13.24 1.62 -1.84
N GLY A 38 -12.52 1.35 -0.76
CA GLY A 38 -12.51 0.06 -0.09
C GLY A 38 -12.16 0.22 1.38
N HIS A 39 -11.22 -0.59 1.87
CA HIS A 39 -10.82 -0.61 3.27
C HIS A 39 -9.99 0.61 3.65
N LEU A 40 -10.40 1.25 4.75
CA LEU A 40 -9.64 2.28 5.46
C LEU A 40 -8.97 1.60 6.66
N LEU A 41 -7.65 1.59 6.67
CA LEU A 41 -6.82 0.86 7.63
C LEU A 41 -5.89 1.84 8.37
N SER A 42 -5.55 1.49 9.61
CA SER A 42 -4.62 2.24 10.46
C SER A 42 -3.63 1.31 11.19
N PRO A 43 -2.83 0.50 10.47
CA PRO A 43 -1.83 -0.36 11.10
C PRO A 43 -0.68 0.47 11.72
N ASP A 44 0.05 -0.16 12.65
CA ASP A 44 1.30 0.44 13.17
C ASP A 44 2.35 0.59 12.06
N VAL A 45 2.47 -0.41 11.18
CA VAL A 45 3.38 -0.42 10.03
C VAL A 45 2.60 -0.75 8.77
N CYS A 46 2.64 0.15 7.78
CA CYS A 46 2.11 -0.09 6.44
C CYS A 46 3.25 -0.24 5.44
N ILE A 47 3.19 -1.25 4.58
CA ILE A 47 4.16 -1.42 3.48
C ILE A 47 3.42 -1.28 2.17
N VAL A 48 3.81 -0.28 1.38
CA VAL A 48 3.24 0.02 0.07
C VAL A 48 4.29 -0.28 -0.98
N ALA A 49 4.11 -1.38 -1.71
CA ALA A 49 5.05 -1.83 -2.73
C ALA A 49 4.44 -1.74 -4.14
N GLY A 50 5.18 -1.15 -5.08
CA GLY A 50 4.78 -1.06 -6.48
C GLY A 50 3.60 -0.13 -6.75
N ALA A 51 3.33 0.83 -5.87
CA ALA A 51 2.29 1.85 -6.05
C ALA A 51 2.89 3.26 -6.14
N SER A 52 2.19 4.16 -6.84
CA SER A 52 2.63 5.53 -7.09
C SER A 52 2.23 6.54 -6.01
N GLY A 53 1.66 6.08 -4.88
CA GLY A 53 1.16 6.98 -3.83
C GLY A 53 -0.10 7.77 -4.21
N ALA A 54 -0.95 7.26 -5.11
CA ALA A 54 -2.19 7.93 -5.49
C ALA A 54 -3.06 8.29 -4.26
N ALA A 55 -3.61 9.51 -4.23
CA ALA A 55 -4.36 10.04 -3.08
C ALA A 55 -5.49 9.11 -2.61
N ALA A 56 -6.15 8.41 -3.53
CA ALA A 56 -7.19 7.44 -3.23
C ALA A 56 -6.69 6.24 -2.39
N LEU A 57 -5.51 5.71 -2.70
CA LEU A 57 -4.88 4.64 -1.89
C LEU A 57 -4.44 5.20 -0.54
N MET A 58 -3.85 6.41 -0.54
CA MET A 58 -3.33 7.06 0.67
C MET A 58 -4.44 7.40 1.66
N ALA A 59 -5.62 7.81 1.20
CA ALA A 59 -6.77 8.03 2.07
C ALA A 59 -7.10 6.82 2.95
N GLY A 60 -6.81 5.60 2.46
CA GLY A 60 -7.02 4.35 3.19
C GLY A 60 -5.87 3.91 4.09
N VAL A 61 -4.68 4.51 4.04
CA VAL A 61 -3.54 4.11 4.89
C VAL A 61 -2.88 5.29 5.62
N ARG A 62 -3.36 6.53 5.42
CA ARG A 62 -2.76 7.76 5.98
C ARG A 62 -2.73 7.80 7.51
N GLN A 63 -3.54 7.00 8.18
CA GLN A 63 -3.61 6.92 9.65
C GLN A 63 -2.61 5.90 10.23
N SER A 64 -1.78 5.28 9.39
CA SER A 64 -0.74 4.36 9.84
C SER A 64 0.39 5.13 10.53
N ARG A 65 0.99 4.55 11.59
CA ARG A 65 2.06 5.23 12.34
C ARG A 65 3.36 5.31 11.56
N PHE A 66 3.70 4.26 10.83
CA PHE A 66 4.89 4.19 10.00
C PHE A 66 4.54 3.60 8.64
N VAL A 67 5.08 4.18 7.57
CA VAL A 67 4.80 3.69 6.22
C VAL A 67 6.07 3.55 5.39
N VAL A 68 6.25 2.36 4.82
CA VAL A 68 7.38 2.02 3.97
C VAL A 68 6.91 2.01 2.52
N ALA A 69 7.57 2.80 1.67
CA ALA A 69 7.31 2.82 0.24
C ALA A 69 8.41 2.06 -0.51
N ILE A 70 8.03 1.04 -1.28
CA ILE A 70 8.96 0.28 -2.13
C ILE A 70 8.55 0.51 -3.59
N ASN A 71 9.37 1.25 -4.34
CA ASN A 71 9.14 1.47 -5.76
C ASN A 71 10.46 1.46 -6.52
N HIS A 72 10.43 1.00 -7.78
CA HIS A 72 11.58 1.04 -8.68
C HIS A 72 11.85 2.46 -9.20
N ASP A 73 10.82 3.30 -9.22
CA ASP A 73 10.88 4.70 -9.62
C ASP A 73 10.81 5.58 -8.36
N ALA A 74 11.93 6.18 -7.99
CA ALA A 74 12.05 7.06 -6.83
C ALA A 74 11.16 8.31 -6.94
N GLN A 75 10.85 8.78 -8.16
CA GLN A 75 9.98 9.94 -8.37
C GLN A 75 8.49 9.60 -8.18
N ARG A 76 8.13 8.31 -8.31
CA ARG A 76 6.77 7.82 -8.07
C ARG A 76 6.54 7.35 -6.63
N ALA A 77 7.56 7.36 -5.78
CA ALA A 77 7.39 7.18 -4.35
C ALA A 77 6.85 8.48 -3.73
N GLY A 78 5.59 8.83 -4.03
CA GLY A 78 4.91 10.03 -3.52
C GLY A 78 4.61 10.02 -2.01
N PHE A 79 5.45 9.40 -1.19
CA PHE A 79 5.29 9.28 0.27
C PHE A 79 5.78 10.51 1.05
N CYS A 80 6.51 11.43 0.40
CA CYS A 80 7.14 12.59 1.02
C CYS A 80 6.23 13.78 1.35
N ALA A 81 4.91 13.74 1.08
CA ALA A 81 4.05 14.92 1.22
C ALA A 81 3.25 15.02 2.53
N GLY A 82 3.56 14.26 3.59
CA GLY A 82 2.91 14.53 4.88
C GLY A 82 2.95 13.48 6.00
N GLY A 83 3.67 12.37 5.86
CA GLY A 83 3.67 11.32 6.90
C GLY A 83 5.01 10.62 7.15
N CYS A 84 5.89 10.56 6.15
CA CYS A 84 7.23 9.98 6.32
C CYS A 84 8.17 11.04 6.89
N ARG A 85 8.32 11.08 8.23
CA ARG A 85 9.30 11.93 8.90
C ARG A 85 10.76 11.55 8.57
N ASP A 86 10.97 10.36 8.02
CA ASP A 86 12.30 9.76 7.86
C ASP A 86 12.70 9.42 6.40
N CYS A 87 12.01 9.97 5.39
CA CYS A 87 12.47 9.89 3.99
C CYS A 87 13.53 10.96 3.68
N ARG A 88 14.59 11.04 4.50
CA ARG A 88 15.84 11.72 4.14
C ARG A 88 16.80 10.74 3.46
#